data_AF-A0A5J9ULF3-F1
#
_entry.id   AF-A0A5J9ULF3-F1
#
_cell.length_a   1.000
_cell.length_b   1.000
_cell.length_c   1.000
_cell.angle_alpha   90.00
_cell.angle_beta   90.00
_cell.angle_gamma   90.00
#
_symmetry.space_group_name_H-M   'P 1'
#
loop_
_entity.id
_entity.type
_entity.pdbx_description
1 polymer ?
#
loop_
_entity_poly.entity_id
_entity_poly.type
_entity_poly.pdbx_seq_one_letter_code
_entity_poly.pdbx_strand_id
1 'polypeptide(L)'
;MSQVCTVVDQLVPLLGEHRRRRCLLSNPVGVTGLSALALPSSPRIRCSATIGSSLQCPHATIVDKPWQAQQAAVLAIGTANPANCVPQDEYADWYFRVTRSDHLTGLKAKMKKICYNSTIKKRYFHHTEDIFLEHPELVDLALPSLDARQAILSSAVPELAAAAAARAIAEWGRPASDVTHLVFATYSGAHMPGADLRLASLLGLRRAAQRTMMYLGGCAAGSAALRVAKDVAENNRGARYLYF
;
A
#
# COMPACT_ATOMS: atom_id res chain seq x y z
N MET A 1 3.78 -8.34 0.71
CA MET A 1 4.38 -9.30 -0.25
C MET A 1 3.29 -10.15 -0.93
N SER A 2 2.24 -9.51 -1.46
CA SER A 2 1.27 -10.14 -2.37
C SER A 2 1.77 -10.19 -3.83
N GLN A 3 3.00 -9.71 -4.09
CA GLN A 3 3.50 -9.49 -5.44
C GLN A 3 3.92 -10.75 -6.20
N VAL A 4 4.20 -11.88 -5.55
CA VAL A 4 4.73 -13.04 -6.31
C VAL A 4 3.62 -13.84 -7.00
N CYS A 5 2.41 -13.92 -6.43
CA CYS A 5 1.29 -14.57 -7.12
C CYS A 5 0.87 -13.79 -8.38
N THR A 6 0.80 -12.45 -8.32
CA THR A 6 0.39 -11.65 -9.49
C THR A 6 1.43 -11.64 -10.61
N VAL A 7 2.73 -11.72 -10.30
CA VAL A 7 3.79 -11.74 -11.33
C VAL A 7 3.79 -13.03 -12.14
N VAL A 8 3.45 -14.18 -11.53
CA VAL A 8 3.36 -15.45 -12.26
C VAL A 8 2.14 -15.47 -13.16
N ASP A 9 0.99 -14.98 -12.69
CA ASP A 9 -0.24 -14.88 -13.49
C ASP A 9 -0.12 -13.92 -14.69
N GLN A 10 0.70 -12.87 -14.58
CA GLN A 10 0.93 -11.94 -15.71
C GLN A 10 2.05 -12.35 -16.68
N LEU A 11 2.89 -13.35 -16.34
CA LEU A 11 4.00 -13.77 -17.20
C LEU A 11 3.66 -14.88 -18.21
N VAL A 12 2.54 -15.59 -18.01
CA VAL A 12 2.13 -16.68 -18.91
C VAL A 12 1.66 -16.18 -20.29
N PRO A 13 0.92 -15.07 -20.43
CA PRO A 13 0.50 -14.58 -21.75
C PRO A 13 1.64 -13.92 -22.55
N LEU A 14 2.68 -13.38 -21.90
CA LEU A 14 3.72 -12.58 -22.56
C LEU A 14 4.85 -13.40 -23.20
N LEU A 15 4.86 -14.72 -23.00
CA LEU A 15 5.90 -15.60 -23.54
C LEU A 15 5.42 -16.44 -24.73
N GLY A 16 4.16 -16.25 -25.14
CA GLY A 16 3.49 -17.02 -26.17
C GLY A 16 3.25 -16.29 -27.48
N GLU A 17 4.07 -15.32 -27.91
CA GLU A 17 3.97 -14.77 -29.28
C GLU A 17 5.26 -14.05 -29.72
N HIS A 18 6.30 -14.80 -30.08
CA HIS A 18 7.45 -14.27 -30.81
C HIS A 18 7.13 -14.23 -32.32
N ARG A 19 6.44 -13.19 -32.78
CA ARG A 19 6.43 -12.78 -34.19
C ARG A 19 6.99 -11.37 -34.37
N ARG A 20 8.10 -11.30 -35.10
CA ARG A 20 8.86 -10.09 -35.43
C ARG A 20 7.97 -9.01 -36.04
N ARG A 21 7.93 -7.82 -35.43
CA ARG A 21 7.76 -6.55 -36.15
C ARG A 21 8.76 -5.53 -35.62
N ARG A 22 9.70 -5.15 -36.49
CA ARG A 22 10.61 -4.00 -36.30
C ARG A 22 9.76 -2.73 -36.45
N CYS A 23 9.71 -1.89 -35.42
CA CYS A 23 9.36 -0.49 -35.57
C CYS A 23 10.65 0.33 -35.56
N LEU A 24 11.07 0.76 -36.75
CA LEU A 24 11.95 1.89 -36.96
C LEU A 24 11.11 3.15 -36.73
N LEU A 25 11.47 3.97 -35.74
CA LEU A 25 10.92 5.31 -35.60
C LEU A 25 11.89 6.30 -36.23
N SER A 26 11.43 6.89 -37.33
CA SER A 26 12.02 8.00 -38.06
C SER A 26 11.67 9.35 -37.40
N ASN A 27 12.62 10.29 -37.44
CA ASN A 27 12.49 11.72 -37.11
C ASN A 27 11.29 12.40 -37.79
N PRO A 28 10.93 13.62 -37.33
CA PRO A 28 10.90 14.71 -38.28
C PRO A 28 11.56 16.02 -37.82
N VAL A 29 11.96 16.76 -38.85
CA VAL A 29 12.59 18.08 -38.91
C VAL A 29 11.55 19.19 -38.70
N GLY A 30 12.03 20.38 -38.31
CA GLY A 30 11.24 21.52 -37.85
C GLY A 30 10.40 22.26 -38.88
N VAL A 31 9.59 23.18 -38.37
CA VAL A 31 8.91 24.25 -39.11
C VAL A 31 8.93 25.52 -38.28
N THR A 32 9.48 26.58 -38.87
CA THR A 32 9.55 27.95 -38.39
C THR A 32 8.28 28.75 -38.72
N GLY A 33 7.86 29.61 -37.78
CA GLY A 33 7.32 30.95 -38.07
C GLY A 33 5.80 31.09 -38.25
N LEU A 34 5.15 31.76 -37.28
CA LEU A 34 4.02 32.67 -37.52
C LEU A 34 3.83 33.59 -36.30
N SER A 35 3.75 34.89 -36.60
CA SER A 35 3.74 36.04 -35.69
C SER A 35 2.72 35.98 -34.56
N ALA A 36 3.15 36.32 -33.34
CA ALA A 36 2.27 36.65 -32.24
C ALA A 36 1.83 38.13 -32.33
N LEU A 37 0.53 38.34 -32.52
CA LEU A 37 -0.15 39.63 -32.37
C LEU A 37 -0.18 40.03 -30.88
N ALA A 38 0.22 41.26 -30.59
CA ALA A 38 0.19 41.84 -29.25
C ALA A 38 -1.26 42.11 -28.78
N LEU A 39 -1.57 41.72 -27.55
CA LEU A 39 -2.78 42.14 -26.82
C LEU A 39 -2.39 43.09 -25.67
N PRO A 40 -3.19 44.14 -25.40
CA PRO A 40 -2.80 45.26 -24.55
C PRO A 40 -2.86 44.96 -23.05
N SER A 41 -1.97 45.61 -22.30
CA SER A 41 -1.79 45.52 -20.86
C SER A 41 -2.93 46.19 -20.07
N SER A 42 -3.42 45.51 -19.04
CA SER A 42 -4.35 46.05 -18.05
C SER A 42 -3.64 46.97 -17.04
N PRO A 43 -4.29 48.04 -16.54
CA PRO A 43 -3.62 49.07 -15.75
C PRO A 43 -3.31 48.61 -14.32
N ARG A 44 -2.07 48.88 -13.87
CA ARG A 44 -1.63 48.71 -12.48
C ARG A 44 -2.26 49.79 -11.61
N ILE A 45 -3.09 49.39 -10.65
CA ILE A 45 -3.59 50.27 -9.59
C ILE A 45 -2.42 50.56 -8.64
N ARG A 46 -2.08 51.85 -8.50
CA ARG A 46 -1.03 52.36 -7.63
C ARG A 46 -1.66 52.73 -6.29
N CYS A 47 -1.53 51.90 -5.25
CA CYS A 47 -1.89 52.31 -3.90
C CYS A 47 -0.79 53.24 -3.35
N SER A 48 -1.15 54.50 -3.12
CA SER A 48 -0.32 55.51 -2.47
C SER A 48 -0.23 55.20 -0.97
N ALA A 49 0.98 55.02 -0.44
CA ALA A 49 1.21 54.90 0.99
C ALA A 49 1.33 56.30 1.60
N THR A 50 0.30 56.73 2.31
CA THR A 50 0.38 57.91 3.19
C THR A 50 0.93 57.44 4.54
N ILE A 51 2.11 57.95 4.93
CA ILE A 51 2.73 57.68 6.22
C ILE A 51 1.98 58.49 7.28
N GLY A 52 1.12 57.83 8.04
CA GLY A 52 0.48 58.37 9.25
C GLY A 52 1.26 57.99 10.50
N SER A 53 1.59 58.97 11.32
CA SER A 53 2.34 58.86 12.58
C SER A 53 1.59 58.10 13.68
N SER A 54 2.33 57.20 14.34
CA SER A 54 2.19 56.74 15.73
C SER A 54 0.80 56.41 16.27
N LEU A 55 0.42 55.13 16.17
CA LEU A 55 -0.38 54.46 17.19
C LEU A 55 0.45 53.28 17.72
N GLN A 56 0.97 53.42 18.94
CA GLN A 56 1.58 52.31 19.66
C GLN A 56 0.50 51.27 19.98
N CYS A 57 0.62 50.08 19.39
CA CYS A 57 -0.16 48.92 19.82
C CYS A 57 0.25 48.55 21.24
N PRO A 58 -0.68 48.52 22.21
CA PRO A 58 -0.36 48.10 23.56
C PRO A 58 -0.14 46.59 23.58
N HIS A 59 0.98 46.17 24.18
CA HIS A 59 1.33 44.80 24.52
C HIS A 59 1.34 43.79 23.35
N ALA A 60 2.49 43.69 22.70
CA ALA A 60 2.95 42.38 22.20
C ALA A 60 3.22 41.48 23.41
N THR A 61 2.18 40.89 23.99
CA THR A 61 2.31 39.77 24.93
C THR A 61 2.94 38.61 24.18
N ILE A 62 4.17 38.28 24.57
CA ILE A 62 4.82 36.96 24.49
C ILE A 62 4.43 36.19 23.22
N VAL A 63 5.31 36.25 22.21
CA VAL A 63 5.38 35.14 21.25
C VAL A 63 5.74 33.92 22.10
N ASP A 64 4.71 33.16 22.46
CA ASP A 64 4.84 31.86 23.10
C ASP A 64 5.94 31.09 22.38
N LYS A 65 6.82 30.45 23.15
CA LYS A 65 7.98 29.67 22.68
C LYS A 65 7.73 29.10 21.28
N PRO A 66 8.66 29.27 20.31
CA PRO A 66 8.49 28.71 18.98
C PRO A 66 8.07 27.25 19.13
N TRP A 67 6.96 26.87 18.49
CA TRP A 67 6.42 25.53 18.55
C TRP A 67 7.58 24.57 18.31
N GLN A 68 8.06 23.92 19.38
CA GLN A 68 9.13 22.94 19.25
C GLN A 68 8.52 21.84 18.41
N ALA A 69 8.98 21.73 17.17
CA ALA A 69 8.30 20.89 16.21
C ALA A 69 8.25 19.47 16.75
N GLN A 70 7.04 19.02 17.14
CA GLN A 70 6.86 17.65 17.55
C GLN A 70 7.11 16.83 16.29
N GLN A 71 8.24 16.15 16.26
CA GLN A 71 8.60 15.23 15.19
C GLN A 71 7.92 13.89 15.46
N ALA A 72 7.34 13.32 14.41
CA ALA A 72 6.81 11.96 14.47
C ALA A 72 7.95 10.97 14.71
N ALA A 73 7.68 9.96 15.54
CA ALA A 73 8.61 8.89 15.86
C ALA A 73 7.90 7.54 15.79
N VAL A 74 8.64 6.49 15.41
CA VAL A 74 8.16 5.11 15.50
C VAL A 74 8.32 4.64 16.93
N LEU A 75 7.20 4.26 17.56
CA LEU A 75 7.17 3.87 18.98
C LEU A 75 7.25 2.36 19.20
N ALA A 76 6.81 1.56 18.22
CA ALA A 76 6.80 0.11 18.26
C ALA A 76 6.59 -0.47 16.84
N ILE A 77 7.01 -1.73 16.62
CA ILE A 77 6.85 -2.44 15.36
C ILE A 77 6.42 -3.89 15.63
N GLY A 78 5.22 -4.24 15.17
CA GLY A 78 4.73 -5.62 15.19
C GLY A 78 4.64 -6.20 13.78
N THR A 79 5.02 -7.48 13.64
CA THR A 79 4.86 -8.22 12.38
C THR A 79 4.13 -9.54 12.62
N ALA A 80 3.41 -10.02 11.61
CA ALA A 80 2.74 -11.32 11.62
C ALA A 80 2.75 -11.94 10.22
N ASN A 81 2.74 -13.27 10.18
CA ASN A 81 2.67 -14.07 8.97
C ASN A 81 1.61 -15.16 9.14
N PRO A 82 0.95 -15.62 8.06
CA PRO A 82 0.13 -16.82 8.08
C PRO A 82 0.91 -18.06 8.54
N ALA A 83 0.21 -19.11 8.97
CA ALA A 83 0.84 -20.32 9.51
C ALA A 83 1.55 -21.17 8.45
N ASN A 84 0.98 -21.30 7.25
CA ASN A 84 1.54 -22.14 6.19
C ASN A 84 2.85 -21.54 5.67
N CYS A 85 3.95 -22.26 5.86
CA CYS A 85 5.31 -21.85 5.51
C CYS A 85 5.91 -22.84 4.51
N VAL A 86 6.22 -22.37 3.31
CA VAL A 86 6.75 -23.18 2.22
C VAL A 86 8.22 -22.81 1.96
N PRO A 87 9.16 -23.76 2.08
CA PRO A 87 10.54 -23.58 1.64
C PRO A 87 10.62 -23.23 0.14
N GLN A 88 11.55 -22.35 -0.24
CA GLN A 88 11.60 -21.85 -1.62
C GLN A 88 12.07 -22.91 -2.63
N ASP A 89 12.88 -23.86 -2.19
CA ASP A 89 13.34 -25.02 -2.96
C ASP A 89 12.21 -26.03 -3.23
N GLU A 90 11.23 -26.13 -2.33
CA GLU A 90 10.03 -26.97 -2.50
C GLU A 90 8.88 -26.25 -3.21
N TYR A 91 8.89 -24.92 -3.25
CA TYR A 91 7.74 -24.12 -3.72
C TYR A 91 7.28 -24.46 -5.14
N ALA A 92 8.21 -24.68 -6.07
CA ALA A 92 7.83 -25.00 -7.45
C ALA A 92 7.16 -26.38 -7.55
N ASP A 93 7.57 -27.34 -6.73
CA ASP A 93 6.90 -28.65 -6.69
C ASP A 93 5.52 -28.55 -6.03
N TRP A 94 5.43 -27.80 -4.92
CA TRP A 94 4.16 -27.51 -4.26
C TRP A 94 3.18 -26.78 -5.20
N TYR A 95 3.59 -25.68 -5.84
CA TYR A 95 2.76 -24.89 -6.74
C TYR A 95 2.19 -25.72 -7.89
N PHE A 96 3.05 -26.46 -8.60
CA PHE A 96 2.60 -27.25 -9.76
C PHE A 96 1.67 -28.39 -9.36
N ARG A 97 1.82 -28.95 -8.15
CA ARG A 97 0.91 -29.95 -7.61
C ARG A 97 -0.46 -29.35 -7.29
N VAL A 98 -0.50 -28.27 -6.50
CA VAL A 98 -1.77 -27.67 -6.07
C VAL A 98 -2.54 -27.04 -7.24
N THR A 99 -1.84 -26.57 -8.27
CA THR A 99 -2.47 -26.05 -9.49
C THR A 99 -2.69 -27.12 -10.58
N ARG A 100 -2.53 -28.41 -10.25
CA ARG A 100 -2.72 -29.56 -11.18
C ARG A 100 -1.97 -29.41 -12.51
N SER A 101 -0.79 -28.81 -12.44
CA SER A 101 0.01 -28.38 -13.59
C SER A 101 1.28 -29.20 -13.79
N ASP A 102 1.47 -30.32 -13.07
CA ASP A 102 2.70 -31.13 -13.14
C ASP A 102 3.07 -31.62 -14.55
N HIS A 103 2.08 -31.73 -15.45
CA HIS A 103 2.30 -32.07 -16.85
C HIS A 103 3.10 -31.00 -17.62
N LEU A 104 3.15 -29.75 -17.14
CA LEU A 104 3.90 -28.63 -17.74
C LEU A 104 5.36 -28.63 -17.30
N THR A 105 6.08 -29.71 -17.57
CA THR A 105 7.45 -29.98 -17.07
C THR A 105 8.46 -28.88 -17.44
N GLY A 106 8.42 -28.36 -18.66
CA GLY A 106 9.29 -27.27 -19.11
C GLY A 106 9.05 -25.96 -18.34
N LEU A 107 7.79 -25.63 -18.06
CA LEU A 107 7.42 -24.45 -17.27
C LEU A 107 7.85 -24.63 -15.81
N LYS A 108 7.70 -25.85 -15.27
CA LYS A 108 8.15 -26.21 -13.92
C LYS A 108 9.65 -26.05 -13.76
N ALA A 109 10.44 -26.54 -14.72
CA ALA A 109 11.90 -26.37 -14.73
C ALA A 109 12.31 -24.89 -14.76
N LYS A 110 11.62 -24.07 -15.57
CA LYS A 110 11.84 -22.61 -15.61
C LYS A 110 11.51 -21.96 -14.25
N MET A 111 10.40 -22.33 -13.63
CA MET A 111 10.00 -21.83 -12.31
C MET A 111 11.02 -22.21 -11.22
N LYS A 112 11.54 -23.44 -11.23
CA LYS A 112 12.62 -23.87 -10.32
C LYS A 112 13.86 -22.98 -10.46
N LYS A 113 14.27 -22.64 -11.68
CA LYS A 113 15.39 -21.72 -11.92
C LYS A 113 15.12 -20.31 -11.38
N ILE A 114 13.89 -19.79 -11.54
CA ILE A 114 13.48 -18.50 -10.98
C ILE A 114 13.53 -18.54 -9.45
N CYS A 115 13.00 -19.60 -8.84
CA CYS A 115 12.98 -19.78 -7.38
C CYS A 115 14.41 -19.84 -6.82
N TYR A 116 15.31 -20.59 -7.46
CA TYR A 116 16.72 -20.68 -7.08
C TYR A 116 17.42 -19.31 -7.09
N ASN A 117 17.18 -18.49 -8.12
CA ASN A 117 17.81 -17.18 -8.25
C ASN A 117 17.12 -16.06 -7.44
N SER A 118 16.02 -16.36 -6.76
CA SER A 118 15.19 -15.33 -6.10
C SER A 118 15.76 -14.80 -4.78
N THR A 119 16.81 -15.42 -4.24
CA THR A 119 17.39 -15.19 -2.89
C THR A 119 16.42 -15.38 -1.71
N ILE A 120 15.18 -15.80 -1.98
CA ILE A 120 14.16 -16.13 -0.97
C ILE A 120 14.47 -17.52 -0.39
N LYS A 121 14.41 -17.66 0.93
CA LYS A 121 14.57 -18.96 1.61
C LYS A 121 13.26 -19.68 1.85
N LYS A 122 12.22 -18.94 2.24
CA LYS A 122 10.89 -19.46 2.56
C LYS A 122 9.85 -18.36 2.40
N ARG A 123 8.59 -18.74 2.20
CA ARG A 123 7.44 -17.82 2.14
C ARG A 123 6.29 -18.34 2.99
N TYR A 124 5.49 -17.39 3.46
CA TYR A 124 4.27 -17.69 4.22
C TYR A 124 3.05 -17.38 3.35
N PHE A 125 2.10 -18.30 3.30
CA PHE A 125 0.90 -18.19 2.49
C PHE A 125 -0.34 -18.36 3.35
N HIS A 126 -1.38 -17.58 3.06
CA HIS A 126 -2.70 -17.86 3.64
C HIS A 126 -3.35 -19.05 2.92
N HIS A 127 -3.18 -19.15 1.60
CA HIS A 127 -3.65 -20.29 0.81
C HIS A 127 -2.90 -21.58 1.20
N THR A 128 -3.68 -22.64 1.38
CA THR A 128 -3.24 -24.01 1.66
C THR A 128 -3.73 -24.93 0.55
N GLU A 129 -3.29 -26.19 0.54
CA GLU A 129 -3.83 -27.18 -0.40
C GLU A 129 -5.34 -27.36 -0.22
N ASP A 130 -5.81 -27.39 1.03
CA ASP A 130 -7.25 -27.50 1.36
C ASP A 130 -8.08 -26.37 0.77
N ILE A 131 -7.60 -25.11 0.86
CA ILE A 131 -8.30 -23.96 0.26
C ILE A 131 -8.42 -24.12 -1.26
N PHE A 132 -7.40 -24.67 -1.94
CA PHE A 132 -7.47 -24.92 -3.37
C PHE A 132 -8.37 -26.12 -3.74
N LEU A 133 -8.54 -27.08 -2.82
CA LEU A 133 -9.50 -28.18 -2.99
C LEU A 133 -10.94 -27.71 -2.81
N GLU A 134 -11.19 -26.84 -1.82
CA GLU A 134 -12.50 -26.25 -1.56
C GLU A 134 -12.90 -25.21 -2.62
N HIS A 135 -11.92 -24.51 -3.20
CA HIS A 135 -12.12 -23.45 -4.19
C HIS A 135 -11.35 -23.72 -5.50
N PRO A 136 -11.81 -24.70 -6.31
CA PRO A 136 -11.14 -25.04 -7.58
C PRO A 136 -11.10 -23.88 -8.59
N GLU A 137 -12.02 -22.93 -8.50
CA GLU A 137 -12.03 -21.69 -9.29
C GLU A 137 -10.79 -20.80 -9.06
N LEU A 138 -10.10 -20.95 -7.92
CA LEU A 138 -8.86 -20.23 -7.68
C LEU A 138 -7.70 -20.73 -8.55
N VAL A 139 -7.81 -21.94 -9.08
CA VAL A 139 -6.80 -22.62 -9.90
C VAL A 139 -7.19 -22.59 -11.38
N ASP A 140 -8.47 -22.81 -11.69
CA ASP A 140 -8.94 -22.82 -13.08
C ASP A 140 -9.14 -21.39 -13.62
N LEU A 141 -8.27 -21.01 -14.55
CA LEU A 141 -8.29 -19.70 -15.19
C LEU A 141 -9.56 -19.43 -16.02
N ALA A 142 -10.31 -20.47 -16.40
CA ALA A 142 -11.56 -20.31 -17.15
C ALA A 142 -12.76 -19.96 -16.24
N LEU A 143 -12.63 -20.14 -14.92
CA LEU A 143 -13.71 -19.91 -13.97
C LEU A 143 -13.63 -18.52 -13.33
N PRO A 144 -14.76 -17.84 -13.12
CA PRO A 144 -14.79 -16.60 -12.37
C PRO A 144 -14.43 -16.86 -10.90
N SER A 145 -13.38 -16.20 -10.40
CA SER A 145 -12.86 -16.44 -9.04
C SER A 145 -12.78 -15.20 -8.17
N LEU A 146 -13.24 -14.04 -8.67
CA LEU A 146 -13.14 -12.78 -7.94
C LEU A 146 -13.90 -12.84 -6.61
N ASP A 147 -15.13 -13.33 -6.61
CA ASP A 147 -15.98 -13.37 -5.41
C ASP A 147 -15.38 -14.27 -4.33
N ALA A 148 -14.90 -15.45 -4.69
CA ALA A 148 -14.21 -16.37 -3.76
C ALA A 148 -12.94 -15.73 -3.17
N ARG A 149 -12.12 -15.07 -4.01
CA ARG A 149 -10.92 -14.35 -3.55
C ARG A 149 -11.29 -13.24 -2.58
N GLN A 150 -12.32 -12.44 -2.88
CA GLN A 150 -12.77 -11.37 -2.01
C GLN A 150 -13.33 -11.92 -0.69
N ALA A 151 -14.10 -13.01 -0.73
CA ALA A 151 -14.63 -13.64 0.47
C ALA A 151 -13.51 -14.10 1.42
N ILE A 152 -12.49 -14.79 0.89
CA ILE A 152 -11.31 -15.22 1.68
C ILE A 152 -10.57 -14.01 2.27
N LEU A 153 -10.32 -12.98 1.46
CA LEU A 153 -9.56 -11.80 1.89
C LEU A 153 -10.30 -10.96 2.94
N SER A 154 -11.64 -10.98 2.94
CA SER A 154 -12.47 -10.19 3.85
C SER A 154 -12.23 -10.50 5.34
N SER A 155 -11.87 -11.74 5.66
CA SER A 155 -11.48 -12.17 7.01
C SER A 155 -9.97 -12.21 7.18
N ALA A 156 -9.25 -12.82 6.25
CA ALA A 156 -7.82 -13.09 6.38
C ALA A 156 -6.96 -11.84 6.54
N VAL A 157 -7.28 -10.77 5.81
CA VAL A 157 -6.52 -9.51 5.82
C VAL A 157 -6.62 -8.79 7.16
N PRO A 158 -7.82 -8.48 7.70
CA PRO A 158 -7.93 -7.82 8.99
C PRO A 158 -7.47 -8.69 10.16
N GLU A 159 -7.59 -10.02 10.10
CA GLU A 159 -7.10 -10.91 11.15
C GLU A 159 -5.56 -10.94 11.22
N LEU A 160 -4.89 -11.02 10.07
CA LEU A 160 -3.43 -10.93 10.01
C LEU A 160 -2.93 -9.56 10.48
N ALA A 161 -3.67 -8.50 10.12
CA ALA A 161 -3.40 -7.14 10.59
C ALA A 161 -3.55 -7.01 12.10
N ALA A 162 -4.61 -7.62 12.67
CA ALA A 162 -4.83 -7.61 14.12
C ALA A 162 -3.69 -8.33 14.86
N ALA A 163 -3.20 -9.46 14.34
CA ALA A 163 -2.08 -10.17 14.95
C ALA A 163 -0.78 -9.33 14.95
N ALA A 164 -0.49 -8.61 13.86
CA ALA A 164 0.67 -7.71 13.80
C ALA A 164 0.49 -6.49 14.73
N ALA A 165 -0.66 -5.84 14.67
CA ALA A 165 -0.97 -4.67 15.49
C ALA A 165 -0.99 -4.99 16.98
N ALA A 166 -1.51 -6.14 17.39
CA ALA A 166 -1.51 -6.57 18.79
C ALA A 166 -0.07 -6.68 19.35
N ARG A 167 0.88 -7.19 18.54
CA ARG A 167 2.31 -7.23 18.91
C ARG A 167 2.91 -5.84 19.03
N ALA A 168 2.59 -4.94 18.09
CA ALA A 168 3.05 -3.54 18.14
C ALA A 168 2.50 -2.80 19.38
N ILE A 169 1.22 -2.98 19.70
CA ILE A 169 0.56 -2.37 20.86
C ILE A 169 1.16 -2.94 22.17
N ALA A 170 1.43 -4.25 22.21
CA ALA A 170 2.07 -4.88 23.35
C ALA A 170 3.50 -4.33 23.59
N GLU A 171 4.30 -4.18 22.53
CA GLU A 171 5.63 -3.55 22.62
C GLU A 171 5.54 -2.07 23.03
N TRP A 172 4.56 -1.33 22.51
CA TRP A 172 4.32 0.07 22.87
C TRP A 172 3.94 0.24 24.34
N GLY A 173 3.33 -0.78 24.96
CA GLY A 173 3.05 -0.81 26.39
C GLY A 173 1.90 0.10 26.84
N ARG A 174 1.04 0.54 25.92
CA ARG A 174 -0.13 1.38 26.23
C ARG A 174 -1.44 0.71 25.78
N PRO A 175 -2.58 1.08 26.40
CA PRO A 175 -3.88 0.57 25.98
C PRO A 175 -4.17 0.85 24.50
N ALA A 176 -4.78 -0.11 23.81
CA ALA A 176 -5.21 0.07 22.42
C ALA A 176 -6.18 1.25 22.25
N SER A 177 -6.95 1.59 23.30
CA SER A 177 -7.81 2.77 23.33
C SER A 177 -7.06 4.09 23.15
N ASP A 178 -5.76 4.15 23.44
CA ASP A 178 -4.97 5.37 23.28
C ASP A 178 -4.64 5.69 21.83
N VAL A 179 -4.79 4.72 20.91
CA VAL A 179 -4.70 4.96 19.48
C VAL A 179 -5.81 5.95 19.07
N THR A 180 -5.43 7.02 18.38
CA THR A 180 -6.37 8.05 17.90
C THR A 180 -6.62 7.95 16.41
N HIS A 181 -5.67 7.41 15.66
CA HIS A 181 -5.78 7.25 14.21
C HIS A 181 -5.28 5.89 13.77
N LEU A 182 -5.95 5.33 12.76
CA LEU A 182 -5.59 4.09 12.09
C LEU A 182 -5.40 4.35 10.60
N VAL A 183 -4.24 3.97 10.05
CA VAL A 183 -4.05 3.85 8.60
C VAL A 183 -4.02 2.37 8.26
N PHE A 184 -4.80 1.96 7.26
CA PHE A 184 -4.79 0.58 6.78
C PHE A 184 -4.48 0.59 5.29
N ALA A 185 -3.37 -0.02 4.90
CA ALA A 185 -2.93 -0.15 3.53
C ALA A 185 -2.97 -1.63 3.11
N THR A 186 -3.64 -1.93 2.00
CA THR A 186 -3.65 -3.29 1.45
C THR A 186 -3.80 -3.28 -0.06
N TYR A 187 -3.08 -4.19 -0.71
CA TYR A 187 -3.30 -4.54 -2.11
C TYR A 187 -4.20 -5.78 -2.26
N SER A 188 -4.59 -6.39 -1.15
CA SER A 188 -5.37 -7.62 -1.09
C SER A 188 -6.82 -7.30 -0.76
N GLY A 189 -7.66 -7.26 -1.79
CA GLY A 189 -9.11 -7.07 -1.66
C GLY A 189 -9.53 -5.62 -1.43
N ALA A 190 -10.81 -5.37 -1.61
CA ALA A 190 -11.46 -4.10 -1.33
C ALA A 190 -12.89 -4.36 -0.85
N HIS A 191 -13.23 -3.85 0.34
CA HIS A 191 -14.52 -4.10 0.98
C HIS A 191 -15.13 -2.80 1.50
N MET A 192 -16.46 -2.77 1.58
CA MET A 192 -17.20 -1.68 2.20
C MET A 192 -18.23 -2.28 3.17
N PRO A 193 -18.14 -2.02 4.48
CA PRO A 193 -17.08 -1.28 5.18
C PRO A 193 -15.67 -1.88 5.00
N GLY A 194 -14.65 -1.03 5.11
CA GLY A 194 -13.27 -1.42 4.86
C GLY A 194 -12.62 -2.27 5.95
N ALA A 195 -11.44 -2.80 5.63
CA ALA A 195 -10.64 -3.61 6.55
C ALA A 195 -10.16 -2.80 7.77
N ASP A 196 -10.06 -1.47 7.63
CA ASP A 196 -9.81 -0.51 8.69
C ASP A 196 -10.89 -0.57 9.79
N LEU A 197 -12.17 -0.67 9.43
CA LEU A 197 -13.25 -0.83 10.42
C LEU A 197 -13.16 -2.17 11.14
N ARG A 198 -12.92 -3.24 10.37
CA ARG A 198 -12.82 -4.58 10.95
C ARG A 198 -11.64 -4.67 11.91
N LEU A 199 -10.48 -4.16 11.53
CA LEU A 199 -9.31 -4.10 12.39
C LEU A 199 -9.57 -3.27 13.65
N ALA A 200 -10.16 -2.08 13.51
CA ALA A 200 -10.49 -1.24 14.66
C ALA A 200 -11.39 -1.97 15.67
N SER A 201 -12.33 -2.78 15.16
CA SER A 201 -13.22 -3.59 16.00
C SER A 201 -12.46 -4.74 16.68
N LEU A 202 -11.60 -5.45 15.95
CA LEU A 202 -10.80 -6.56 16.49
C LEU A 202 -9.82 -6.12 17.60
N LEU A 203 -9.26 -4.92 17.47
CA LEU A 203 -8.33 -4.36 18.46
C LEU A 203 -9.02 -3.60 19.61
N GLY A 204 -10.35 -3.45 19.57
CA GLY A 204 -11.08 -2.67 20.56
C GLY A 204 -10.70 -1.19 20.58
N LEU A 205 -10.39 -0.61 19.40
CA LEU A 205 -10.09 0.82 19.30
C LEU A 205 -11.32 1.66 19.65
N ARG A 206 -11.10 2.92 20.05
CA ARG A 206 -12.19 3.86 20.27
C ARG A 206 -13.01 4.05 19.00
N ARG A 207 -14.34 4.15 19.12
CA ARG A 207 -15.23 4.46 17.98
C ARG A 207 -14.90 5.80 17.29
N ALA A 208 -14.34 6.74 18.04
CA ALA A 208 -13.91 8.05 17.54
C ALA A 208 -12.52 8.01 16.86
N ALA A 209 -11.83 6.87 16.82
CA ALA A 209 -10.56 6.76 16.13
C ALA A 209 -10.75 7.06 14.64
N GLN A 210 -9.99 8.02 14.12
CA GLN A 210 -10.04 8.39 12.71
C GLN A 210 -9.36 7.31 11.88
N ARG A 211 -9.94 6.99 10.72
CA ARG A 211 -9.45 5.90 9.89
C ARG A 211 -9.15 6.39 8.47
N THR A 212 -8.02 5.96 7.95
CA THR A 212 -7.60 6.21 6.58
C THR A 212 -7.35 4.86 5.91
N MET A 213 -8.23 4.49 4.99
CA MET A 213 -8.13 3.24 4.22
C MET A 213 -7.42 3.52 2.88
N MET A 214 -6.37 2.77 2.60
CA MET A 214 -5.56 2.87 1.37
C MET A 214 -5.59 1.54 0.63
N TYR A 215 -6.53 1.43 -0.32
CA TYR A 215 -6.63 0.26 -1.19
C TYR A 215 -5.68 0.36 -2.39
N LEU A 216 -5.15 -0.80 -2.80
CA LEU A 216 -4.48 -1.01 -4.08
C LEU A 216 -3.21 -0.15 -4.32
N GLY A 217 -2.56 0.33 -3.26
CA GLY A 217 -1.32 1.14 -3.35
C GLY A 217 -0.03 0.36 -3.67
N GLY A 218 -0.10 -0.97 -3.81
CA GLY A 218 1.03 -1.82 -4.15
C GLY A 218 2.17 -1.77 -3.12
N CYS A 219 3.41 -2.01 -3.55
CA CYS A 219 4.55 -2.09 -2.62
C CYS A 219 5.02 -0.74 -2.06
N ALA A 220 4.61 0.38 -2.65
CA ALA A 220 4.93 1.70 -2.11
C ALA A 220 3.97 2.13 -0.99
N ALA A 221 2.90 1.35 -0.73
CA ALA A 221 1.85 1.73 0.20
C ALA A 221 2.35 1.89 1.64
N GLY A 222 3.35 1.11 2.07
CA GLY A 222 3.94 1.26 3.41
C GLY A 222 4.59 2.63 3.63
N SER A 223 5.38 3.10 2.67
CA SER A 223 5.99 4.44 2.73
C SER A 223 4.93 5.54 2.63
N ALA A 224 3.90 5.34 1.82
CA ALA A 224 2.79 6.29 1.71
C ALA A 224 1.99 6.38 3.03
N ALA A 225 1.75 5.26 3.70
CA ALA A 225 1.10 5.21 5.01
C ALA A 225 1.93 5.91 6.08
N LEU A 226 3.26 5.72 6.09
CA LEU A 226 4.17 6.42 7.00
C LEU A 226 4.17 7.93 6.78
N ARG A 227 4.11 8.39 5.52
CA ARG A 227 4.00 9.82 5.20
C ARG A 227 2.71 10.41 5.76
N VAL A 228 1.57 9.73 5.57
CA VAL A 228 0.28 10.15 6.16
C VAL A 228 0.35 10.15 7.68
N ALA A 229 0.93 9.12 8.29
CA ALA A 229 1.07 9.03 9.74
C ALA A 229 1.93 10.16 10.30
N LYS A 230 3.03 10.52 9.63
CA LYS A 230 3.86 11.67 9.99
C LYS A 230 3.05 12.96 10.00
N ASP A 231 2.42 13.31 8.87
CA ASP A 231 1.71 14.58 8.72
C ASP A 231 0.66 14.77 9.83
N VAL A 232 -0.10 13.72 10.14
CA VAL A 232 -1.15 13.83 11.15
C VAL A 232 -0.60 13.74 12.57
N ALA A 233 0.43 12.94 12.85
CA ALA A 233 1.05 12.88 14.17
C ALA A 233 1.70 14.22 14.57
N GLU A 234 2.33 14.92 13.62
CA GLU A 234 2.97 16.22 13.87
C GLU A 234 1.93 17.35 13.98
N ASN A 235 0.82 17.26 13.24
CA ASN A 235 -0.20 18.31 13.23
C ASN A 235 -1.23 18.18 14.38
N ASN A 236 -1.25 17.07 15.12
CA ASN A 236 -2.25 16.82 16.18
C ASN A 236 -1.59 16.45 17.51
N ARG A 237 -1.63 17.37 18.48
CA ARG A 237 -1.04 17.16 19.80
C ARG A 237 -1.63 15.92 20.48
N GLY A 238 -0.75 15.00 20.89
CA GLY A 238 -1.15 13.77 21.56
C GLY A 238 -1.66 12.67 20.63
N ALA A 239 -1.63 12.86 19.31
CA ALA A 239 -2.03 11.81 18.38
C ALA A 239 -1.16 10.56 18.52
N ARG A 240 -1.79 9.40 18.39
CA ARG A 240 -1.16 8.08 18.36
C ARG A 240 -1.67 7.35 17.15
N TYR A 241 -0.72 7.04 16.27
CA TYR A 241 -0.96 6.42 14.98
C TYR A 241 -0.65 4.94 15.05
N LEU A 242 -1.61 4.13 14.65
CA LEU A 242 -1.39 2.75 14.25
C LEU A 242 -1.45 2.69 12.73
N TYR A 243 -0.45 2.08 12.09
CA TYR A 243 -0.49 1.84 10.65
C TYR A 243 -0.25 0.36 10.35
N PHE A 244 -0.92 -0.13 9.32
CA PHE A 244 -0.78 -1.47 8.75
C PHE A 244 -0.65 -1.37 7.24
#